data_AF-A0A9W4G982-F1
#
_entry.id   AF-A0A9W4G982-F1
#
_cell.length_a   1.000
_cell.length_b   1.000
_cell.length_c   1.000
_cell.angle_alpha   90.00
_cell.angle_beta   90.00
_cell.angle_gamma   90.00
#
_symmetry.space_group_name_H-M   'P 1'
#
loop_
_entity.id
_entity.type
_entity.pdbx_description
1 polymer ?
#
loop_
_entity_poly.entity_id
_entity_poly.type
_entity_poly.pdbx_seq_one_letter_code
_entity_poly.pdbx_strand_id
1 'polypeptide(L)'
;MESMIKLSALNTSLIEVRLIEGRDQAYITVNEHYFSWVTGTKINISSALQEGVNLLNLMIKTYPLIERIRRGLFNQDWCGRFELYIDGKLRGTYNQSGGVILGSREYTVAQIELNIDIDHSKNNPDQPDKELLKIISRLENIPGMTSANSKDVQYSTPYILLKKKFKINIWKNLAGVDHVFVLDSSGNCCFAGYVGWIHAQKFYQTLQQIRNDYSNI
;
A
#
# COMPACT_ATOMS: atom_id res chain seq x y z
N MET A 1 -17.67 -29.44 -7.26
CA MET A 1 -16.88 -28.54 -8.11
C MET A 1 -16.66 -27.28 -7.28
N GLU A 2 -15.52 -27.18 -6.59
CA GLU A 2 -15.21 -25.97 -5.81
C GLU A 2 -15.04 -24.81 -6.80
N SER A 3 -15.91 -23.80 -6.70
CA SER A 3 -15.89 -22.66 -7.60
C SER A 3 -14.78 -21.70 -7.17
N MET A 4 -13.75 -21.59 -8.00
CA MET A 4 -12.68 -20.61 -7.80
C MET A 4 -13.22 -19.19 -8.08
N ILE A 5 -13.12 -18.31 -7.09
CA ILE A 5 -13.58 -16.93 -7.19
C ILE A 5 -12.46 -16.09 -7.82
N LYS A 6 -12.78 -15.32 -8.85
CA LYS A 6 -11.81 -14.43 -9.50
C LYS A 6 -12.04 -12.99 -9.11
N LEU A 7 -11.00 -12.32 -8.63
CA LEU A 7 -10.99 -10.92 -8.28
C LEU A 7 -9.81 -10.21 -8.93
N SER A 8 -9.96 -8.92 -9.17
CA SER A 8 -8.86 -8.05 -9.60
C SER A 8 -8.76 -6.81 -8.72
N ALA A 9 -7.52 -6.36 -8.53
CA ALA A 9 -7.18 -5.13 -7.84
C ALA A 9 -6.17 -4.36 -8.67
N LEU A 10 -6.30 -3.03 -8.72
CA LEU A 10 -5.44 -2.15 -9.49
C LEU A 10 -4.76 -1.15 -8.55
N ASN A 11 -3.43 -1.09 -8.56
CA ASN A 11 -2.62 -0.18 -7.73
C ASN A 11 -2.97 -0.24 -6.22
N THR A 12 -3.28 -1.42 -5.71
CA THR A 12 -3.65 -1.61 -4.30
C THR A 12 -2.44 -1.50 -3.40
N SER A 13 -2.61 -0.86 -2.24
CA SER A 13 -1.55 -0.69 -1.23
C SER A 13 -1.77 -1.58 -0.01
N LEU A 14 -3.04 -1.90 0.27
CA LEU A 14 -3.43 -2.62 1.47
C LEU A 14 -4.47 -3.69 1.14
N ILE A 15 -4.16 -4.94 1.46
CA ILE A 15 -5.12 -6.04 1.39
C ILE A 15 -5.19 -6.68 2.76
N GLU A 16 -6.39 -6.75 3.30
CA GLU A 16 -6.65 -7.31 4.62
C GLU A 16 -7.71 -8.39 4.55
N VAL A 17 -7.59 -9.39 5.41
CA VAL A 17 -8.67 -10.36 5.61
C VAL A 17 -9.07 -10.36 7.08
N ARG A 18 -10.38 -10.51 7.34
CA ARG A 18 -10.96 -10.59 8.68
C ARG A 18 -11.70 -11.91 8.83
N LEU A 19 -11.45 -12.61 9.93
CA LEU A 19 -12.29 -13.74 10.34
C LEU A 19 -13.42 -13.24 11.24
N ILE A 20 -14.64 -13.38 10.75
CA ILE A 20 -15.86 -13.01 11.48
C ILE A 20 -16.31 -14.16 12.38
N GLU A 21 -16.29 -15.38 11.85
CA GLU A 21 -16.73 -16.57 12.57
C GLU A 21 -15.83 -17.73 12.19
N GLY A 22 -15.33 -18.44 13.19
CA GLY A 22 -14.53 -19.65 13.03
C GLY A 22 -14.67 -20.47 14.29
N ARG A 23 -15.44 -21.55 14.22
CA ARG A 23 -15.71 -22.44 15.37
C ARG A 23 -14.53 -23.36 15.67
N ASP A 24 -13.82 -23.73 14.61
CA ASP A 24 -12.58 -24.47 14.64
C ASP A 24 -11.39 -23.55 14.29
N GLN A 25 -10.19 -24.11 14.14
CA GLN A 25 -9.00 -23.33 13.82
C GLN A 25 -9.08 -22.80 12.39
N ALA A 26 -9.17 -21.48 12.24
CA ALA A 26 -9.16 -20.81 10.96
C ALA A 26 -7.73 -20.37 10.58
N TYR A 27 -7.41 -20.50 9.30
CA TYR A 27 -6.17 -19.99 8.73
C TYR A 27 -6.37 -19.63 7.26
N ILE A 28 -5.41 -18.87 6.72
CA ILE A 28 -5.36 -18.49 5.32
C ILE A 28 -4.00 -18.87 4.77
N THR A 29 -3.98 -19.39 3.54
CA THR A 29 -2.75 -19.42 2.75
C THR A 29 -2.83 -18.39 1.64
N VAL A 30 -1.75 -17.63 1.46
CA VAL A 30 -1.60 -16.64 0.39
C VAL A 30 -0.32 -16.99 -0.36
N ASN A 31 -0.46 -17.56 -1.55
CA ASN A 31 0.65 -18.22 -2.24
C ASN A 31 1.30 -19.26 -1.31
N GLU A 32 2.59 -19.09 -0.96
CA GLU A 32 3.34 -19.96 -0.04
C GLU A 32 3.27 -19.50 1.44
N HIS A 33 2.64 -18.36 1.73
CA HIS A 33 2.59 -17.79 3.08
C HIS A 33 1.40 -18.31 3.87
N TYR A 34 1.62 -18.53 5.16
CA TYR A 34 0.61 -19.06 6.08
C TYR A 34 0.26 -18.04 7.18
N PHE A 35 -1.04 -17.90 7.45
CA PHE A 35 -1.57 -16.99 8.46
C PHE A 35 -2.63 -17.71 9.33
N SER A 36 -2.36 -17.99 10.63
CA SER A 36 -3.29 -18.68 11.56
C SER A 36 -3.86 -17.79 12.66
N TRP A 37 -5.14 -17.96 13.02
CA TRP A 37 -5.88 -16.86 13.66
C TRP A 37 -6.78 -17.21 14.86
N VAL A 38 -7.17 -16.11 15.52
CA VAL A 38 -8.28 -15.96 16.46
C VAL A 38 -9.32 -15.02 15.83
N THR A 39 -10.61 -15.27 16.06
CA THR A 39 -11.75 -14.51 15.51
C THR A 39 -11.73 -13.03 15.90
N GLY A 40 -12.18 -12.16 14.98
CA GLY A 40 -12.45 -10.73 15.25
C GLY A 40 -11.45 -9.72 14.69
N THR A 41 -10.20 -10.14 14.41
CA THR A 41 -9.09 -9.25 14.00
C THR A 41 -8.93 -9.18 12.47
N LYS A 42 -8.60 -7.98 11.95
CA LYS A 42 -8.17 -7.78 10.56
C LYS A 42 -6.66 -8.01 10.44
N ILE A 43 -6.23 -8.74 9.42
CA ILE A 43 -4.82 -9.05 9.19
C ILE A 43 -4.42 -8.58 7.81
N ASN A 44 -3.35 -7.79 7.78
CA ASN A 44 -2.71 -7.33 6.56
C ASN A 44 -1.93 -8.48 5.92
N ILE A 45 -2.31 -8.84 4.69
CA ILE A 45 -1.67 -9.89 3.89
C ILE A 45 -0.86 -9.32 2.71
N SER A 46 -0.75 -7.99 2.59
CA SER A 46 -0.08 -7.33 1.46
C SER A 46 1.35 -7.82 1.23
N SER A 47 2.09 -8.15 2.29
CA SER A 47 3.48 -8.61 2.17
C SER A 47 3.63 -9.99 1.52
N ALA A 48 2.56 -10.78 1.46
CA ALA A 48 2.55 -12.11 0.84
C ALA A 48 2.09 -12.09 -0.63
N LEU A 49 1.72 -10.91 -1.13
CA LEU A 49 1.17 -10.73 -2.47
C LEU A 49 2.22 -10.19 -3.44
N GLN A 50 2.08 -10.57 -4.71
CA GLN A 50 2.93 -10.14 -5.82
C GLN A 50 2.08 -9.55 -6.96
N GLU A 51 2.73 -8.85 -7.87
CA GLU A 51 2.10 -8.44 -9.13
C GLU A 51 1.66 -9.69 -9.93
N GLY A 52 0.50 -9.61 -10.57
CA GLY A 52 -0.14 -10.72 -11.27
C GLY A 52 -1.04 -11.57 -10.37
N VAL A 53 -1.15 -12.84 -10.72
CA VAL A 53 -2.11 -13.77 -10.08
C VAL A 53 -1.58 -14.26 -8.74
N ASN A 54 -2.41 -14.11 -7.70
CA ASN A 54 -2.18 -14.62 -6.36
C ASN A 54 -3.30 -15.60 -5.98
N LEU A 55 -2.95 -16.68 -5.30
CA LEU A 55 -3.92 -17.66 -4.81
C LEU A 55 -4.12 -17.50 -3.31
N LEU A 56 -5.36 -17.22 -2.90
CA LEU A 56 -5.75 -17.13 -1.51
C LEU A 56 -6.70 -18.28 -1.19
N ASN A 57 -6.34 -19.10 -0.19
CA ASN A 57 -7.21 -20.17 0.31
C ASN A 57 -7.63 -19.86 1.74
N LEU A 58 -8.93 -19.74 1.93
CA LEU A 58 -9.54 -19.51 3.24
C LEU A 58 -9.92 -20.87 3.82
N MET A 59 -9.33 -21.23 4.96
CA MET A 59 -9.35 -22.62 5.44
C MET A 59 -9.85 -22.71 6.88
N ILE A 60 -10.53 -23.82 7.18
CA ILE A 60 -10.90 -24.25 8.52
C ILE A 60 -10.30 -25.63 8.77
N LYS A 61 -9.52 -25.78 9.83
CA LYS A 61 -9.00 -27.05 10.32
C LYS A 61 -9.79 -27.49 11.55
N THR A 62 -10.55 -28.58 11.43
CA THR A 62 -11.30 -29.10 12.57
C THR A 62 -10.36 -29.65 13.62
N TYR A 63 -10.67 -29.37 14.89
CA TYR A 63 -9.93 -29.97 15.99
C TYR A 63 -10.12 -31.50 16.01
N PRO A 64 -9.14 -32.26 16.54
CA PRO A 64 -9.33 -33.68 16.84
C PRO A 64 -10.55 -33.91 17.74
N LEU A 65 -11.19 -35.08 17.63
CA LEU A 65 -12.43 -35.40 18.34
C LEU A 65 -12.38 -35.09 19.85
N ILE A 66 -11.29 -35.49 20.52
CA ILE A 66 -11.11 -35.26 21.97
C ILE A 66 -11.14 -33.76 22.30
N GLU A 67 -10.48 -32.93 21.49
CA GLU A 67 -10.41 -31.49 21.69
C GLU A 67 -11.75 -30.81 21.39
N ARG A 68 -12.49 -31.29 20.38
CA ARG A 68 -13.86 -30.83 20.11
C ARG A 68 -14.80 -31.12 21.27
N ILE A 69 -14.71 -32.30 21.88
CA ILE A 69 -15.51 -32.64 23.07
C ILE A 69 -15.18 -31.69 24.21
N ARG A 70 -13.90 -31.46 24.50
CA ARG A 70 -13.45 -30.53 25.55
C ARG A 70 -13.95 -29.10 25.34
N ARG A 71 -14.07 -28.67 24.09
CA ARG A 71 -14.55 -27.34 23.71
C ARG A 71 -16.08 -27.25 23.57
N GLY A 72 -16.82 -28.32 23.82
CA GLY A 72 -18.29 -28.33 23.65
C GLY A 72 -18.75 -28.28 22.20
N LEU A 73 -17.88 -28.62 21.24
CA LEU A 73 -18.13 -28.59 19.79
C LEU A 73 -18.56 -29.97 19.25
N PHE A 74 -18.86 -30.93 20.12
CA PHE A 74 -19.33 -32.25 19.73
C PHE A 74 -20.68 -32.15 19.02
N ASN A 75 -20.84 -32.86 17.90
CA ASN A 75 -22.00 -32.78 16.98
C ASN A 75 -22.29 -31.40 16.37
N GLN A 76 -21.37 -30.44 16.49
CA GLN A 76 -21.48 -29.17 15.77
C GLN A 76 -20.77 -29.25 14.43
N ASP A 77 -21.34 -28.65 13.41
CA ASP A 77 -20.67 -28.47 12.12
C ASP A 77 -19.44 -27.58 12.26
N TRP A 78 -18.52 -27.66 11.31
CA TRP A 78 -17.51 -26.61 11.18
C TRP A 78 -18.14 -25.41 10.48
N CYS A 79 -17.67 -24.19 10.80
CA CYS A 79 -18.05 -22.99 10.07
C CYS A 79 -16.85 -22.06 9.93
N GLY A 80 -16.83 -21.33 8.83
CA GLY A 80 -15.88 -20.26 8.58
C GLY A 80 -16.57 -19.13 7.83
N ARG A 81 -16.43 -17.90 8.34
CA ARG A 81 -16.87 -16.67 7.67
C ARG A 81 -15.72 -15.67 7.64
N PHE A 82 -15.29 -15.34 6.44
CA PHE A 82 -14.18 -14.43 6.17
C PHE A 82 -14.66 -13.22 5.38
N GLU A 83 -14.00 -12.09 5.57
CA GLU A 83 -14.21 -10.87 4.81
C GLU A 83 -12.88 -10.41 4.21
N LEU A 84 -12.85 -10.17 2.90
CA LEU A 84 -11.69 -9.63 2.20
C LEU A 84 -11.87 -8.13 1.98
N TYR A 85 -10.87 -7.35 2.37
CA TYR A 85 -10.81 -5.91 2.20
C TYR A 85 -9.65 -5.55 1.28
N ILE A 86 -9.89 -4.61 0.36
CA ILE A 86 -8.87 -4.04 -0.52
C ILE A 86 -8.95 -2.52 -0.37
N ASP A 87 -7.84 -1.92 0.06
CA ASP A 87 -7.68 -0.52 0.45
C ASP A 87 -8.81 -0.06 1.40
N GLY A 88 -9.06 -0.86 2.44
CA GLY A 88 -10.09 -0.60 3.45
C GLY A 88 -11.54 -0.85 3.01
N LYS A 89 -11.80 -1.11 1.73
CA LYS A 89 -13.14 -1.41 1.20
C LYS A 89 -13.42 -2.90 1.19
N LEU A 90 -14.55 -3.32 1.77
CA LEU A 90 -15.02 -4.70 1.70
C LEU A 90 -15.25 -5.11 0.24
N ARG A 91 -14.63 -6.21 -0.19
CA ARG A 91 -14.73 -6.76 -1.54
C ARG A 91 -15.54 -8.04 -1.62
N GLY A 92 -15.52 -8.83 -0.55
CA GLY A 92 -16.26 -10.09 -0.51
C GLY A 92 -16.43 -10.59 0.91
N THR A 93 -17.53 -11.29 1.13
CA THR A 93 -17.77 -12.11 2.31
C THR A 93 -17.88 -13.55 1.85
N TYR A 94 -17.13 -14.44 2.49
CA TYR A 94 -17.04 -15.85 2.13
C TYR A 94 -17.41 -16.67 3.34
N ASN A 95 -18.50 -17.41 3.23
CA ASN A 95 -19.02 -18.23 4.32
C ASN A 95 -19.27 -19.65 3.83
N GLN A 96 -18.82 -20.62 4.63
CA GLN A 96 -19.12 -22.03 4.40
C GLN A 96 -19.23 -22.76 5.73
N SER A 97 -20.04 -23.81 5.74
CA SER A 97 -20.18 -24.73 6.85
C SER A 97 -20.40 -26.15 6.36
N GLY A 98 -20.11 -27.14 7.20
CA GLY A 98 -20.42 -28.51 6.87
C GLY A 98 -20.23 -29.50 8.02
N GLY A 99 -20.71 -30.71 7.78
CA GLY A 99 -20.55 -31.82 8.72
C GLY A 99 -19.09 -32.18 8.97
N VAL A 100 -18.80 -32.55 10.21
CA VAL A 100 -17.49 -33.07 10.61
C VAL A 100 -17.51 -34.59 10.52
N ILE A 101 -16.65 -35.16 9.67
CA ILE A 101 -16.41 -36.61 9.61
C ILE A 101 -15.29 -36.95 10.61
N LEU A 102 -15.30 -38.14 11.20
CA LEU A 102 -14.30 -38.62 12.17
C LEU A 102 -12.85 -38.20 11.79
N GLY A 103 -12.17 -37.54 12.73
CA GLY A 103 -10.79 -37.05 12.58
C GLY A 103 -10.67 -35.53 12.51
N SER A 104 -9.42 -35.03 12.47
CA SER A 104 -9.12 -33.64 12.10
C SER A 104 -8.99 -33.58 10.58
N ARG A 105 -9.68 -32.63 9.95
CA ARG A 105 -9.64 -32.39 8.51
C ARG A 105 -9.55 -30.90 8.22
N GLU A 106 -9.03 -30.59 7.04
CA GLU A 106 -8.98 -29.23 6.52
C GLU A 106 -10.11 -29.05 5.50
N TYR A 107 -10.82 -27.94 5.63
CA TYR A 107 -11.98 -27.60 4.82
C TYR A 107 -11.77 -26.23 4.19
N THR A 108 -12.00 -26.16 2.88
CA THR A 108 -11.92 -24.92 2.11
C THR A 108 -13.23 -24.14 2.28
N VAL A 109 -13.13 -22.89 2.74
CA VAL A 109 -14.25 -21.94 2.74
C VAL A 109 -14.35 -21.26 1.38
N ALA A 110 -13.22 -20.80 0.85
CA ALA A 110 -13.14 -20.21 -0.48
C ALA A 110 -11.72 -20.31 -1.04
N GLN A 111 -11.63 -20.45 -2.36
CA GLN A 111 -10.41 -20.24 -3.14
C GLN A 111 -10.60 -18.98 -3.97
N ILE A 112 -9.66 -18.06 -3.86
CA ILE A 112 -9.71 -16.77 -4.53
C ILE A 112 -8.45 -16.60 -5.38
N GLU A 113 -8.64 -16.47 -6.67
CA GLU A 113 -7.65 -16.00 -7.63
C GLU A 113 -7.71 -14.46 -7.62
N LEU A 114 -6.73 -13.82 -6.99
CA LEU A 114 -6.62 -12.37 -6.93
C LEU A 114 -5.53 -11.89 -7.90
N ASN A 115 -5.95 -11.27 -9.00
CA ASN A 115 -5.02 -10.63 -9.92
C ASN A 115 -4.73 -9.19 -9.45
N ILE A 116 -3.47 -8.92 -9.12
CA ILE A 116 -3.00 -7.59 -8.75
C ILE A 116 -2.32 -6.99 -9.96
N ASP A 117 -2.93 -5.96 -10.51
CA ASP A 117 -2.38 -5.22 -11.62
C ASP A 117 -1.76 -3.91 -11.09
N ILE A 118 -0.55 -3.62 -11.54
CA ILE A 118 0.12 -2.37 -11.24
C ILE A 118 0.11 -1.56 -12.53
N ASP A 119 -0.52 -0.39 -12.47
CA ASP A 119 -0.52 0.54 -13.58
C ASP A 119 0.86 1.19 -13.68
N HIS A 120 1.79 0.50 -14.34
CA HIS A 120 3.11 1.04 -14.62
C HIS A 120 3.06 2.29 -15.50
N SER A 121 1.92 2.59 -16.16
CA SER A 121 1.75 3.88 -16.88
C SER A 121 1.69 5.08 -15.95
N LYS A 122 1.33 4.90 -14.67
CA LYS A 122 1.44 5.93 -13.62
C LYS A 122 2.86 6.09 -13.06
N ASN A 123 3.71 5.09 -13.29
CA ASN A 123 5.12 5.05 -12.90
C ASN A 123 6.05 5.15 -14.11
N ASN A 124 5.54 5.56 -15.28
CA ASN A 124 6.32 5.58 -16.51
C ASN A 124 7.38 6.70 -16.43
N PRO A 125 8.69 6.41 -16.39
CA PRO A 125 9.74 7.42 -16.33
C PRO A 125 9.75 8.37 -17.54
N ASP A 126 9.11 7.96 -18.65
CA ASP A 126 9.07 8.72 -19.90
C ASP A 126 7.83 9.62 -20.05
N GLN A 127 6.84 9.51 -19.16
CA GLN A 127 5.70 10.43 -19.14
C GLN A 127 5.73 11.25 -17.86
N PRO A 128 6.27 12.49 -17.91
CA PRO A 128 6.50 13.27 -16.71
C PRO A 128 5.17 13.59 -16.02
N ASP A 129 5.10 13.27 -14.72
CA ASP A 129 3.91 13.48 -13.91
C ASP A 129 3.43 14.94 -14.09
N LYS A 130 2.17 15.11 -14.52
CA LYS A 130 1.59 16.43 -14.76
C LYS A 130 1.63 17.33 -13.52
N GLU A 131 1.58 16.76 -12.32
CA GLU A 131 1.80 17.49 -11.08
C GLU A 131 3.27 17.90 -10.90
N LEU A 132 4.21 16.99 -11.14
CA LEU A 132 5.65 17.26 -11.11
C LEU A 132 6.04 18.34 -12.11
N LEU A 133 5.57 18.27 -13.35
CA LEU A 133 5.81 19.30 -14.37
C LEU A 133 5.29 20.66 -13.95
N LYS A 134 4.11 20.72 -13.31
CA LYS A 134 3.57 21.99 -12.79
C LYS A 134 4.43 22.55 -11.66
N ILE A 135 4.93 21.69 -10.76
CA ILE A 135 5.83 22.09 -9.67
C ILE A 135 7.14 22.61 -10.25
N ILE A 136 7.78 21.84 -11.14
CA ILE A 136 9.03 22.21 -11.82
C ILE A 136 8.85 23.53 -12.56
N SER A 137 7.80 23.66 -13.37
CA SER A 137 7.51 24.89 -14.11
C SER A 137 7.34 26.11 -13.18
N ARG A 138 6.71 25.95 -12.00
CA ARG A 138 6.60 27.04 -11.02
C ARG A 138 7.96 27.44 -10.43
N LEU A 139 8.84 26.47 -10.18
CA LEU A 139 10.19 26.72 -9.69
C LEU A 139 11.06 27.39 -10.75
N GLU A 140 11.02 26.90 -11.99
CA GLU A 140 11.75 27.46 -13.14
C GLU A 140 11.34 28.90 -13.44
N ASN A 141 10.07 29.25 -13.22
CA ASN A 141 9.55 30.61 -13.42
C ASN A 141 9.89 31.58 -12.28
N ILE A 142 10.62 31.16 -11.24
CA ILE A 142 11.14 32.10 -10.22
C ILE A 142 12.23 32.96 -10.89
N PRO A 143 12.13 34.30 -10.84
CA PRO A 143 13.18 35.16 -11.37
C PRO A 143 14.56 34.80 -10.79
N GLY A 144 15.56 34.66 -11.66
CA GLY A 144 16.91 34.28 -11.28
C GLY A 144 17.11 32.81 -10.89
N MET A 145 16.13 31.93 -11.14
CA MET A 145 16.31 30.49 -11.01
C MET A 145 17.36 30.00 -12.02
N THR A 146 18.38 29.32 -11.50
CA THR A 146 19.44 28.71 -12.31
C THR A 146 19.54 27.22 -12.00
N SER A 147 19.81 26.41 -13.02
CA SER A 147 19.98 24.96 -12.84
C SER A 147 21.16 24.64 -11.91
N ALA A 148 20.95 23.69 -10.99
CA ALA A 148 21.95 23.24 -10.03
C ALA A 148 22.39 21.79 -10.31
N ASN A 149 23.48 21.36 -9.67
CA ASN A 149 23.91 19.98 -9.74
C ASN A 149 23.01 19.10 -8.85
N SER A 150 22.39 18.06 -9.42
CA SER A 150 21.56 17.12 -8.68
C SER A 150 22.31 16.39 -7.56
N LYS A 151 23.64 16.25 -7.66
CA LYS A 151 24.49 15.64 -6.62
C LYS A 151 24.51 16.43 -5.31
N ASP A 152 24.19 17.72 -5.34
CA ASP A 152 24.18 18.56 -4.13
C ASP A 152 22.96 18.29 -3.24
N VAL A 153 22.01 17.47 -3.70
CA VAL A 153 20.86 17.03 -2.91
C VAL A 153 21.27 16.36 -1.60
N GLN A 154 22.46 15.75 -1.54
CA GLN A 154 23.01 15.16 -0.31
C GLN A 154 23.19 16.16 0.84
N TYR A 155 23.32 17.46 0.53
CA TYR A 155 23.45 18.54 1.52
C TYR A 155 22.10 19.17 1.90
N SER A 156 21.04 18.74 1.23
CA SER A 156 19.71 19.33 1.36
C SER A 156 18.90 18.71 2.49
N THR A 157 18.05 19.52 3.10
CA THR A 157 17.12 19.08 4.14
C THR A 157 15.68 19.08 3.64
N PRO A 158 14.84 18.13 4.10
CA PRO A 158 13.41 18.10 3.79
C PRO A 158 12.72 19.41 4.14
N TYR A 159 11.96 19.98 3.20
CA TYR A 159 11.20 21.22 3.43
C TYR A 159 9.68 21.02 3.28
N ILE A 160 9.24 20.35 2.19
CA ILE A 160 7.82 20.07 1.92
C ILE A 160 7.66 18.61 1.49
N LEU A 161 6.65 17.94 2.04
CA LEU A 161 6.17 16.65 1.54
C LEU A 161 4.86 16.87 0.78
N LEU A 162 4.85 16.55 -0.51
CA LEU A 162 3.72 16.80 -1.42
C LEU A 162 2.95 15.50 -1.66
N LYS A 163 1.74 15.39 -1.08
CA LYS A 163 0.82 14.24 -1.21
C LYS A 163 1.48 12.86 -1.04
N LYS A 164 2.58 12.77 -0.27
CA LYS A 164 3.43 11.58 -0.12
C LYS A 164 4.05 11.03 -1.43
N LYS A 165 4.01 11.79 -2.52
CA LYS A 165 4.55 11.39 -3.83
C LYS A 165 5.87 12.09 -4.16
N PHE A 166 5.97 13.38 -3.82
CA PHE A 166 7.17 14.18 -4.08
C PHE A 166 7.64 14.88 -2.81
N LYS A 167 8.93 15.19 -2.78
CA LYS A 167 9.54 15.90 -1.67
C LYS A 167 10.35 17.06 -2.20
N ILE A 168 10.11 18.23 -1.65
CA ILE A 168 10.96 19.39 -1.89
C ILE A 168 11.95 19.48 -0.75
N ASN A 169 13.23 19.42 -1.08
CA ASN A 169 14.32 19.73 -0.17
C ASN A 169 14.89 21.11 -0.49
N ILE A 170 15.45 21.76 0.52
CA ILE A 170 16.21 23.01 0.36
C ILE A 170 17.60 22.85 0.96
N TRP A 171 18.54 23.62 0.42
CA TRP A 171 19.88 23.74 0.96
C TRP A 171 20.32 25.19 0.84
N LYS A 172 21.04 25.70 1.84
CA LYS A 172 21.73 26.99 1.73
C LYS A 172 23.21 26.72 1.76
N ASN A 173 23.91 27.07 0.68
CA ASN A 173 25.34 26.84 0.59
C ASN A 173 26.13 27.82 1.49
N LEU A 174 27.46 27.67 1.55
CA LEU A 174 28.33 28.53 2.36
C LEU A 174 28.28 30.01 1.97
N ALA A 175 27.92 30.32 0.72
CA ALA A 175 27.71 31.69 0.24
C ALA A 175 26.29 32.20 0.50
N GLY A 176 25.47 31.49 1.28
CA GLY A 176 24.11 31.91 1.62
C GLY A 176 23.07 31.76 0.50
N VAL A 177 23.44 31.16 -0.63
CA VAL A 177 22.57 30.98 -1.81
C VAL A 177 21.59 29.83 -1.58
N ASP A 178 20.31 30.11 -1.77
CA ASP A 178 19.23 29.15 -1.59
C ASP A 178 19.12 28.21 -2.80
N HIS A 179 19.18 26.91 -2.53
CA HIS A 179 19.01 25.80 -3.48
C HIS A 179 17.71 25.06 -3.16
N VAL A 180 17.10 24.51 -4.20
CA VAL A 180 15.91 23.68 -4.15
C VAL A 180 16.11 22.41 -4.95
N PHE A 181 15.59 21.32 -4.42
CA PHE A 181 15.59 20.02 -5.06
C PHE A 181 14.19 19.43 -4.99
N VAL A 182 13.71 18.86 -6.10
CA VAL A 182 12.47 18.06 -6.12
C VAL A 182 12.86 16.60 -6.27
N LEU A 183 12.43 15.78 -5.32
CA LEU A 183 12.67 14.35 -5.26
C LEU A 183 11.38 13.58 -5.50
N ASP A 184 11.46 12.46 -6.22
CA ASP A 184 10.38 11.47 -6.30
C ASP A 184 10.28 10.61 -5.01
N SER A 185 9.30 9.71 -4.97
CA SER A 185 9.09 8.79 -3.85
C SER A 185 10.25 7.79 -3.65
N SER A 186 11.05 7.55 -4.68
CA SER A 186 12.22 6.67 -4.65
C SER A 186 13.49 7.42 -4.23
N GLY A 187 13.42 8.75 -4.07
CA GLY A 187 14.55 9.61 -3.69
C GLY A 187 15.40 10.10 -4.86
N ASN A 188 14.97 9.89 -6.12
CA ASN A 188 15.68 10.43 -7.29
C ASN A 188 15.40 11.92 -7.44
N CYS A 189 16.43 12.69 -7.78
CA CYS A 189 16.32 14.13 -8.01
C CYS A 189 15.73 14.41 -9.40
N CYS A 190 14.50 14.89 -9.43
CA CYS A 190 13.77 15.28 -10.65
C CYS A 190 14.06 16.72 -11.09
N PHE A 191 14.44 17.60 -10.16
CA PHE A 191 14.79 18.99 -10.44
C PHE A 191 15.78 19.51 -9.40
N ALA A 192 16.74 20.31 -9.84
CA ALA A 192 17.71 20.99 -8.98
C ALA A 192 17.91 22.41 -9.49
N GLY A 193 17.77 23.40 -8.61
CA GLY A 193 17.96 24.79 -8.96
C GLY A 193 18.40 25.64 -7.78
N TYR A 194 18.90 26.84 -8.05
CA TYR A 194 19.27 27.82 -7.04
C TYR A 194 18.86 29.23 -7.46
N VAL A 195 18.73 30.10 -6.47
CA VAL A 195 18.42 31.52 -6.66
C VAL A 195 19.40 32.41 -5.90
N GLY A 196 19.81 33.51 -6.54
CA GLY A 196 20.61 34.54 -5.88
C GLY A 196 19.82 35.30 -4.79
N TRP A 197 20.54 36.00 -3.92
CA TRP A 197 19.98 36.65 -2.72
C TRP A 197 18.82 37.62 -3.03
N ILE A 198 18.89 38.34 -4.16
CA ILE A 198 17.87 39.31 -4.59
C ILE A 198 16.49 38.65 -4.76
N HIS A 199 16.45 37.35 -5.08
CA HIS A 199 15.22 36.62 -5.35
C HIS A 199 14.81 35.67 -4.22
N ALA A 200 15.54 35.66 -3.10
CA ALA A 200 15.28 34.76 -1.97
C ALA A 200 13.86 34.91 -1.41
N GLN A 201 13.35 36.15 -1.29
CA GLN A 201 11.98 36.38 -0.80
C GLN A 201 10.94 35.73 -1.73
N LYS A 202 11.07 35.93 -3.05
CA LYS A 202 10.15 35.36 -4.02
C LYS A 202 10.22 33.83 -4.05
N PHE A 203 11.42 33.28 -3.87
CA PHE A 203 11.64 31.85 -3.75
C PHE A 203 10.85 31.22 -2.61
N TYR A 204 10.96 31.75 -1.39
CA TYR A 204 10.20 31.22 -0.25
C TYR A 204 8.68 31.44 -0.40
N GLN A 205 8.25 32.53 -1.03
CA GLN A 205 6.84 32.74 -1.36
C GLN A 205 6.31 31.66 -2.31
N THR A 206 7.06 31.34 -3.38
CA THR A 206 6.67 30.28 -4.33
C THR A 206 6.64 28.92 -3.65
N LEU A 207 7.61 28.61 -2.78
CA LEU A 207 7.59 27.36 -2.00
C LEU A 207 6.37 27.28 -1.08
N GLN A 208 5.99 28.37 -0.43
CA GLN A 208 4.79 28.42 0.41
C GLN A 208 3.50 28.22 -0.42
N GLN A 209 3.42 28.80 -1.62
CA GLN A 209 2.30 28.59 -2.53
C GLN A 209 2.20 27.13 -3.00
N ILE A 210 3.34 26.54 -3.39
CA ILE A 210 3.40 25.10 -3.73
C ILE A 210 2.97 24.25 -2.54
N ARG A 211 3.43 24.59 -1.32
CA ARG A 211 2.99 23.89 -0.11
C ARG A 211 1.47 23.94 0.01
N ASN A 212 0.87 25.14 -0.01
CA ASN A 212 -0.57 25.31 0.18
C ASN A 212 -1.41 24.59 -0.89
N ASP A 213 -0.99 24.64 -2.16
CA ASP A 213 -1.74 24.05 -3.27
C ASP A 213 -1.72 22.51 -3.26
N TYR A 214 -0.71 21.93 -2.61
CA TYR A 214 -0.46 20.48 -2.61
C TYR A 214 -0.47 19.86 -1.20
N SER A 215 -0.72 20.66 -0.15
CA SER A 215 -0.83 20.24 1.24
C SER A 215 -2.21 19.71 1.61
N ASN A 216 -3.03 19.30 0.65
CA ASN A 216 -4.34 18.74 0.96
C ASN A 216 -4.16 17.51 1.86
N ILE A 217 -4.71 17.68 3.07
CA ILE A 217 -4.85 16.78 4.21
C ILE A 217 -5.08 15.33 3.77
#